data_AF-A0A316TIQ1-F1
#
_entry.id   AF-A0A316TIQ1-F1
#
_cell.length_a   1.000
_cell.length_b   1.000
_cell.length_c   1.000
_cell.angle_alpha   90.00
_cell.angle_beta   90.00
_cell.angle_gamma   90.00
#
_symmetry.space_group_name_H-M   'P 1'
#
loop_
_entity.id
_entity.type
_entity.pdbx_description
1 polymer ?
#
loop_
_entity_poly.entity_id
_entity_poly.type
_entity_poly.pdbx_seq_one_letter_code
_entity_poly.pdbx_strand_id
1 'polypeptide(L)'
;MPTDGLHLRGDAAQAWWRLSESYHREFDEPLCMTDAYRSLDAQQRLSAAKPGLAARPGTSNHGWGVAIDLCGGAETYGTAEYTWLMANADDTGWTNPTWAQQGGSKPEPWHWEYAAGSDLTPS
;
A
#
# COMPACT_ATOMS: atom_id res chain seq x y z
N MET A 1 -14.84 8.89 5.93
CA MET A 1 -13.72 8.36 5.11
C MET A 1 -14.32 7.47 4.04
N PRO A 2 -14.53 7.93 2.80
CA PRO A 2 -14.94 7.00 1.76
C PRO A 2 -13.71 6.20 1.36
N THR A 3 -13.61 4.96 1.83
CA THR A 3 -12.72 3.97 1.25
C THR A 3 -13.35 3.31 0.01
N ASP A 4 -14.47 3.84 -0.50
CA ASP A 4 -15.25 3.28 -1.62
C ASP A 4 -15.47 1.75 -1.53
N GLY A 5 -15.65 1.23 -0.30
CA GLY A 5 -15.84 -0.19 -0.04
C GLY A 5 -14.55 -1.02 0.10
N LEU A 6 -13.39 -0.38 0.06
CA LEU A 6 -12.10 -0.98 0.38
C LEU A 6 -11.96 -1.14 1.90
N HIS A 7 -11.49 -2.32 2.32
CA HIS A 7 -11.35 -2.66 3.73
C HIS A 7 -9.87 -2.73 4.12
N LEU A 8 -9.55 -2.37 5.36
CA LEU A 8 -8.22 -2.49 5.97
C LEU A 8 -8.37 -3.13 7.34
N ARG A 9 -7.28 -3.74 7.82
CA ARG A 9 -7.18 -4.15 9.23
C ARG A 9 -7.34 -2.91 10.11
N GLY A 10 -7.93 -3.03 11.29
CA GLY A 10 -8.34 -1.85 12.09
C GLY A 10 -7.18 -0.93 12.50
N ASP A 11 -5.98 -1.46 12.69
CA ASP A 11 -4.75 -0.71 12.95
C ASP A 11 -4.18 -0.08 11.66
N ALA A 12 -4.15 -0.82 10.55
CA ALA A 12 -3.79 -0.31 9.23
C ALA A 12 -4.73 0.83 8.79
N ALA A 13 -6.02 0.74 9.07
CA ALA A 13 -7.00 1.79 8.78
C ALA A 13 -6.72 3.08 9.56
N GLN A 14 -6.30 2.96 10.83
CA GLN A 14 -5.91 4.12 11.64
C GLN A 14 -4.60 4.75 11.16
N ALA A 15 -3.63 3.93 10.77
CA ALA A 15 -2.40 4.39 10.15
C ALA A 15 -2.67 5.11 8.82
N TRP A 16 -3.53 4.53 7.97
CA TRP A 16 -3.99 5.13 6.73
C TRP A 16 -4.63 6.50 6.97
N TRP A 17 -5.53 6.63 7.95
CA TRP A 17 -6.09 7.93 8.32
C TRP A 17 -5.00 8.97 8.57
N ARG A 18 -3.99 8.64 9.38
CA ARG A 18 -2.91 9.58 9.73
C ARG A 18 -2.10 9.97 8.50
N LEU A 19 -1.79 9.02 7.63
CA LEU A 19 -1.07 9.26 6.39
C LEU A 19 -1.87 10.17 5.46
N SER A 20 -3.15 9.85 5.22
CA SER A 20 -4.03 10.64 4.36
C SER A 20 -4.23 12.07 4.87
N GLU A 21 -4.33 12.26 6.18
CA GLU A 21 -4.42 13.59 6.79
C GLU A 21 -3.16 14.43 6.58
N SER A 22 -1.98 13.81 6.76
CA SER A 22 -0.70 14.50 6.51
C SER A 22 -0.52 14.82 5.03
N TYR A 23 -0.91 13.89 4.15
CA TYR A 23 -0.87 14.10 2.70
C TYR A 23 -1.77 15.25 2.27
N HIS A 24 -3.01 15.30 2.78
CA HIS A 24 -3.94 16.37 2.45
C HIS A 24 -3.44 17.74 2.91
N ARG A 25 -2.71 17.83 4.02
CA ARG A 25 -2.09 19.09 4.46
C ARG A 25 -0.95 19.55 3.55
N GLU A 26 -0.23 18.62 2.93
CA GLU A 26 0.86 18.93 2.01
C GLU A 26 0.33 19.36 0.63
N PHE A 27 -0.58 18.56 0.06
CA PHE A 27 -0.98 18.68 -1.34
C PHE A 27 -2.33 19.36 -1.56
N ASP A 28 -3.07 19.66 -0.48
CA ASP A 28 -4.48 20.13 -0.52
C ASP A 28 -5.41 19.18 -1.29
N GLU A 29 -5.02 17.91 -1.42
CA GLU A 29 -5.74 16.87 -2.16
C GLU A 29 -5.85 15.58 -1.34
N PRO A 30 -6.91 14.77 -1.52
CA PRO A 30 -7.02 13.48 -0.86
C PRO A 30 -6.02 12.46 -1.44
N LEU A 31 -5.39 11.66 -0.59
CA LEU A 31 -4.55 10.57 -1.06
C LEU A 31 -5.40 9.47 -1.72
N CYS A 32 -5.13 9.23 -3.00
CA CYS A 32 -5.92 8.34 -3.85
C CYS A 32 -5.52 6.87 -3.63
N MET A 33 -6.51 6.01 -3.37
CA MET A 33 -6.32 4.56 -3.18
C MET A 33 -7.21 3.79 -4.16
N THR A 34 -6.61 2.89 -4.93
CA THR A 34 -7.32 2.02 -5.88
C THR A 34 -7.62 0.64 -5.34
N ASP A 35 -6.82 0.14 -4.39
CA ASP A 35 -6.95 -1.21 -3.87
C ASP A 35 -6.46 -1.31 -2.42
N ALA A 36 -7.04 -2.24 -1.66
CA ALA A 36 -6.70 -2.53 -0.27
C ALA A 36 -6.97 -4.01 0.06
N TYR A 37 -7.91 -4.34 0.95
CA TYR A 37 -8.28 -5.73 1.22
C TYR A 37 -8.89 -6.43 -0.01
N ARG A 38 -8.31 -7.57 -0.38
CA ARG A 38 -8.88 -8.52 -1.34
C ARG A 38 -9.19 -9.84 -0.63
N SER A 39 -10.44 -10.28 -0.73
CA SER A 39 -10.84 -11.61 -0.23
C SER A 39 -10.04 -12.73 -0.91
N LEU A 40 -9.88 -13.87 -0.23
CA LEU A 40 -9.20 -15.04 -0.77
C LEU A 40 -9.77 -15.47 -2.14
N ASP A 41 -11.09 -15.43 -2.31
CA ASP A 41 -11.77 -15.70 -3.57
C ASP A 41 -11.37 -14.71 -4.68
N ALA A 42 -11.21 -13.43 -4.34
CA ALA A 42 -10.72 -12.43 -5.29
C ALA A 42 -9.25 -12.68 -5.65
N GLN A 43 -8.41 -13.13 -4.70
CA GLN A 43 -7.02 -13.52 -4.96
C GLN A 43 -6.93 -14.74 -5.88
N GLN A 44 -7.79 -15.75 -5.68
CA GLN A 44 -7.85 -16.93 -6.55
C GLN A 44 -8.28 -16.54 -7.98
N ARG A 45 -9.30 -15.67 -8.13
CA ARG A 45 -9.72 -15.15 -9.44
C ARG A 45 -8.62 -14.34 -10.13
N LEU A 46 -7.93 -13.46 -9.41
CA LEU A 46 -6.80 -12.69 -9.95
C LEU A 46 -5.61 -13.58 -10.32
N SER A 47 -5.27 -14.56 -9.49
CA SER A 47 -4.22 -15.54 -9.79
C SER A 47 -4.57 -16.39 -11.02
N ALA A 48 -5.84 -16.72 -11.22
CA ALA A 48 -6.30 -17.42 -12.41
C ALA A 48 -6.30 -16.52 -13.66
N ALA A 49 -6.63 -15.23 -13.51
CA ALA A 49 -6.69 -14.27 -14.62
C ALA A 49 -5.32 -13.72 -15.04
N LYS A 50 -4.36 -13.62 -14.11
CA LYS A 50 -3.02 -13.04 -14.31
C LYS A 50 -1.92 -13.97 -13.79
N PRO A 51 -1.77 -15.17 -14.37
CA PRO A 51 -0.76 -16.12 -13.92
C PRO A 51 0.64 -15.51 -14.04
N GLY A 52 1.37 -15.43 -12.93
CA GLY A 52 2.73 -14.90 -12.85
C GLY A 52 2.87 -13.42 -12.46
N LEU A 53 1.78 -12.64 -12.47
CA LEU A 53 1.79 -11.23 -12.01
C LEU A 53 1.13 -11.04 -10.64
N ALA A 54 0.15 -11.89 -10.32
CA ALA A 54 -0.50 -11.90 -9.02
C ALA A 54 0.28 -12.75 -8.00
N ALA A 55 0.28 -12.31 -6.74
CA ALA A 55 0.80 -13.11 -5.62
C ALA A 55 0.03 -14.44 -5.53
N ARG A 56 0.70 -15.49 -5.01
CA ARG A 56 0.04 -16.78 -4.77
C ARG A 56 -1.17 -16.56 -3.85
N PRO A 57 -2.35 -17.12 -4.14
CA PRO A 57 -3.51 -16.99 -3.27
C PRO A 57 -3.19 -17.40 -1.83
N GLY A 58 -3.58 -16.59 -0.86
CA GLY A 58 -3.27 -16.77 0.56
C GLY A 58 -1.93 -16.20 1.03
N THR A 59 -1.08 -15.68 0.13
CA THR A 59 0.23 -15.09 0.50
C THR A 59 0.33 -13.59 0.25
N SER A 60 -0.75 -12.93 -0.17
CA SER A 60 -0.76 -11.49 -0.42
C SER A 60 -1.13 -10.71 0.83
N ASN A 61 -0.39 -9.65 1.14
CA ASN A 61 -0.68 -8.70 2.22
C ASN A 61 -2.06 -8.01 2.05
N HIS A 62 -2.56 -7.90 0.83
CA HIS A 62 -3.95 -7.48 0.56
C HIS A 62 -4.97 -8.44 1.18
N GLY A 63 -4.66 -9.74 1.35
CA GLY A 63 -5.53 -10.70 2.03
C GLY A 63 -5.64 -10.51 3.54
N TRP A 64 -4.74 -9.72 4.11
CA TRP A 64 -4.71 -9.40 5.54
C TRP A 64 -5.18 -7.97 5.82
N GLY A 65 -5.51 -7.20 4.77
CA GLY A 65 -5.89 -5.79 4.89
C GLY A 65 -4.73 -4.90 5.34
N VAL A 66 -3.50 -5.26 4.97
CA VAL A 66 -2.26 -4.55 5.34
C VAL A 66 -1.44 -4.14 4.11
N ALA A 67 -2.04 -4.12 2.93
CA ALA A 67 -1.43 -3.55 1.73
C ALA A 67 -2.45 -2.67 1.00
N ILE A 68 -1.95 -1.63 0.36
CA ILE A 68 -2.71 -0.67 -0.44
C ILE A 68 -2.01 -0.42 -1.77
N ASP A 69 -2.79 -0.16 -2.80
CA ASP A 69 -2.30 0.32 -4.09
C ASP A 69 -2.79 1.76 -4.32
N LEU A 70 -1.87 2.70 -4.51
CA LEU A 70 -2.13 4.15 -4.59
C LEU A 70 -2.22 4.67 -6.03
N CYS A 71 -2.85 5.84 -6.19
CA CYS A 71 -3.00 6.60 -7.45
C CYS A 71 -2.73 8.10 -7.22
N GLY A 72 -2.93 8.92 -8.26
CA GLY A 72 -2.89 10.38 -8.14
C GLY A 72 -1.48 10.95 -8.14
N GLY A 73 -0.52 10.24 -8.76
CA GLY A 73 0.89 10.62 -8.81
C GLY A 73 1.77 9.63 -8.05
N ALA A 74 1.26 9.00 -6.98
CA ALA A 74 1.98 8.00 -6.19
C ALA A 74 2.34 6.72 -6.96
N GLU A 75 1.59 6.40 -8.02
CA GLU A 75 1.81 5.25 -8.90
C GLU A 75 2.95 5.44 -9.92
N THR A 76 3.66 6.57 -9.88
CA THR A 76 4.75 6.89 -10.80
C THR A 76 5.99 7.31 -10.03
N TYR A 77 7.14 6.67 -10.30
CA TYR A 77 8.40 7.03 -9.66
C TYR A 77 8.80 8.48 -9.92
N GLY A 78 9.32 9.15 -8.88
CA GLY A 78 9.91 10.48 -8.98
C GLY A 78 8.92 11.64 -9.09
N THR A 79 7.61 11.37 -9.00
CA THR A 79 6.61 12.42 -8.79
C THR A 79 6.77 13.05 -7.41
N ALA A 80 6.15 14.21 -7.20
CA ALA A 80 6.16 14.89 -5.91
C ALA A 80 5.46 14.02 -4.85
N GLU A 81 4.36 13.38 -5.22
CA GLU A 81 3.52 12.53 -4.39
C GLU A 81 4.29 11.27 -3.96
N TYR A 82 4.91 10.56 -4.91
CA TYR A 82 5.73 9.38 -4.60
C TYR A 82 6.91 9.75 -3.71
N THR A 83 7.61 10.84 -4.03
CA THR A 83 8.79 11.28 -3.26
C THR A 83 8.42 11.71 -1.84
N TRP A 84 7.28 12.39 -1.68
CA TRP A 84 6.78 12.76 -0.36
C TRP A 84 6.37 11.53 0.45
N LEU A 85 5.70 10.56 -0.15
CA LEU A 85 5.35 9.30 0.53
C LEU A 85 6.60 8.55 0.98
N MET A 86 7.64 8.47 0.14
CA MET A 86 8.92 7.84 0.51
C MET A 86 9.59 8.50 1.72
N ALA A 87 9.37 9.80 1.92
CA ALA A 87 9.95 10.56 3.02
C ALA A 87 9.10 10.56 4.31
N ASN A 88 7.78 10.30 4.22
CA ASN A 88 6.84 10.54 5.32
C ASN A 88 5.97 9.33 5.69
N ALA A 89 5.77 8.35 4.80
CA ALA A 89 4.83 7.26 5.05
C ALA A 89 5.28 6.33 6.20
N ASP A 90 6.59 6.11 6.33
CA ASP A 90 7.18 5.23 7.34
C ASP A 90 6.82 5.69 8.77
N ASP A 91 6.66 7.01 9.01
CA ASP A 91 6.24 7.57 10.31
C ASP A 91 4.84 7.13 10.74
N THR A 92 4.03 6.67 9.79
CA THR A 92 2.68 6.15 10.02
C THR A 92 2.62 4.62 10.00
N GLY A 93 3.76 3.95 9.73
CA GLY A 93 3.87 2.50 9.61
C GLY A 93 3.57 1.94 8.22
N TRP A 94 3.43 2.80 7.20
CA TRP A 94 3.30 2.40 5.80
C TRP A 94 4.63 2.55 5.08
N THR A 95 5.05 1.54 4.33
CA THR A 95 6.32 1.55 3.61
C THR A 95 6.16 1.08 2.17
N ASN A 96 7.00 1.61 1.26
CA ASN A 96 7.17 1.04 -0.07
C ASN A 96 8.31 0.01 0.03
N PRO A 97 8.00 -1.29 0.01
CA PRO A 97 9.02 -2.30 0.30
C PRO A 97 10.14 -2.26 -0.75
N THR A 98 11.37 -2.60 -0.36
CA THR A 98 12.55 -2.45 -1.23
C THR A 98 12.46 -3.21 -2.56
N TRP A 99 11.70 -4.30 -2.61
CA TRP A 99 11.43 -5.03 -3.85
C TRP A 99 10.55 -4.24 -4.83
N ALA A 100 9.68 -3.36 -4.32
CA ALA A 100 8.73 -2.51 -5.05
C ALA A 100 9.33 -1.15 -5.45
N GLN A 101 10.44 -0.73 -4.84
CA GLN A 101 11.11 0.53 -5.15
C GLN A 101 11.75 0.51 -6.55
N GLN A 102 12.14 1.70 -7.05
CA GLN A 102 12.85 1.83 -8.31
C GLN A 102 14.16 1.03 -8.27
N GLY A 103 14.31 0.08 -9.20
CA GLY A 103 15.47 -0.83 -9.25
C GLY A 103 15.33 -2.08 -8.36
N GLY A 104 14.20 -2.26 -7.67
CA GLY A 104 13.85 -3.47 -6.95
C GLY A 104 13.56 -4.67 -7.86
N SER A 105 13.34 -5.84 -7.27
CA SER A 105 13.10 -7.09 -8.01
C SER A 105 11.76 -7.13 -8.75
N LYS A 106 10.78 -6.33 -8.30
CA LYS A 106 9.49 -6.15 -8.95
C LYS A 106 9.02 -4.70 -8.73
N PRO A 107 9.47 -3.75 -9.56
CA PRO A 107 9.15 -2.33 -9.40
C PRO A 107 7.64 -2.07 -9.44
N GLU A 108 7.06 -1.61 -8.33
CA GLU A 108 5.64 -1.31 -8.13
C GLU A 108 5.50 -0.04 -7.27
N PRO A 109 5.65 1.17 -7.86
CA PRO A 109 5.60 2.45 -7.11
C PRO A 109 4.28 2.68 -6.38
N TRP A 110 3.19 2.12 -6.91
CA TRP A 110 1.86 2.20 -6.33
C TRP A 110 1.71 1.35 -5.06
N HIS A 111 2.58 0.37 -4.79
CA HIS A 111 2.34 -0.64 -3.78
C HIS A 111 2.95 -0.26 -2.42
N TRP A 112 2.11 -0.22 -1.38
CA TRP A 112 2.53 0.13 -0.03
C TRP A 112 2.02 -0.89 0.98
N GLU A 113 2.87 -1.24 1.93
CA GLU A 113 2.59 -2.26 2.95
C GLU A 113 2.58 -1.63 4.34
N TYR A 114 1.60 -2.03 5.15
CA TYR A 114 1.52 -1.66 6.55
C TYR A 114 2.32 -2.65 7.39
N ALA A 115 3.37 -2.15 8.01
CA ALA A 115 4.35 -2.92 8.75
C ALA A 115 4.23 -2.74 10.27
N ALA A 116 3.03 -2.53 10.84
CA ALA A 116 2.94 -2.47 12.30
C ALA A 116 3.35 -3.80 12.93
N GLY A 117 4.54 -3.77 13.53
CA GLY A 117 5.08 -4.85 14.33
C GLY A 117 5.55 -6.06 13.54
N SER A 118 6.16 -5.90 12.37
CA SER A 118 7.28 -6.81 12.10
C SER A 118 8.30 -6.52 13.18
N ASP A 119 8.48 -7.44 14.12
CA ASP A 119 9.52 -7.39 15.13
C ASP A 119 10.82 -6.84 14.53
N LEU A 120 11.09 -5.56 14.75
CA LEU A 120 12.46 -5.08 14.82
C LEU A 120 13.01 -5.66 16.12
N THR A 121 13.29 -6.97 16.14
CA THR A 121 14.31 -7.48 17.04
C THR A 121 15.61 -6.84 16.59
N PRO A 122 16.22 -5.94 17.36
CA PRO A 122 17.61 -5.61 17.14
C PRO A 122 18.40 -6.87 17.52
N SER A 123 19.21 -7.39 16.60
CA SER A 123 20.37 -8.22 16.94
C SER A 123 21.62 -7.39 16.78
#